data_AF-A0A534RE36-F1
#
_entry.id   AF-A0A534RE36-F1
#
_cell.length_a   1.000
_cell.length_b   1.000
_cell.length_c   1.000
_cell.angle_alpha   90.00
_cell.angle_beta   90.00
_cell.angle_gamma   90.00
#
_symmetry.space_group_name_H-M   'P 1'
#
loop_
_entity.id
_entity.type
_entity.pdbx_description
1 polymer ?
#
loop_
_entity_poly.entity_id
_entity_poly.type
_entity_poly.pdbx_seq_one_letter_code
_entity_poly.pdbx_strand_id
1 'polypeptide(L)'
;MLSRAEARTVSTFAEALLPAGGAFPVGAAEVDMVGRVGAYLARLTPSTRTQLRVLLRAWEAGPLASRHLRPFSRLAPSARAAWVEQCSASRAPWRRMPLTLLRMVCLAAFCADPRVEAALGYQHDCLDDRPPRPGPRLRPLQFPAVRGTVEETADACVIGSGAGGAV
;
A
#
# COMPACT_ATOMS: atom_id res chain seq x y z
N MET A 1 4.23 -19.99 7.07
CA MET A 1 3.08 -19.51 7.88
C MET A 1 3.55 -18.43 8.85
N LEU A 2 2.68 -17.45 9.10
CA LEU A 2 2.88 -16.41 10.12
C LEU A 2 2.66 -16.98 11.52
N SER A 3 3.42 -16.49 12.50
CA SER A 3 3.12 -16.74 13.91
C SER A 3 1.88 -15.95 14.35
N ARG A 4 1.27 -16.32 15.48
CA ARG A 4 0.10 -15.62 16.03
C ARG A 4 0.36 -14.13 16.31
N ALA A 5 1.57 -13.78 16.75
CA ALA A 5 1.95 -12.39 16.99
C ALA A 5 2.07 -11.61 15.67
N GLU A 6 2.79 -12.17 14.69
CA GLU A 6 2.95 -11.55 13.36
C GLU A 6 1.59 -11.38 12.65
N ALA A 7 0.71 -12.39 12.72
CA ALA A 7 -0.64 -12.32 12.17
C ALA A 7 -1.47 -11.18 12.79
N ARG A 8 -1.39 -11.00 14.11
CA ARG A 8 -2.07 -9.91 14.82
C ARG A 8 -1.55 -8.54 14.39
N THR A 9 -0.23 -8.39 14.29
CA THR A 9 0.38 -7.14 13.80
C THR A 9 -0.07 -6.84 12.37
N VAL A 10 -0.10 -7.85 11.48
CA VAL A 10 -0.57 -7.68 10.09
C VAL A 10 -2.01 -7.22 10.03
N SER A 11 -2.97 -7.89 10.69
CA SER A 11 -4.38 -7.47 10.64
C SER A 11 -4.55 -6.08 11.25
N THR A 12 -3.94 -5.82 12.42
CA THR A 12 -4.05 -4.53 13.09
C THR A 12 -3.45 -3.38 12.26
N PHE A 13 -2.33 -3.62 11.58
CA PHE A 13 -1.71 -2.63 10.71
C PHE A 13 -2.52 -2.42 9.44
N ALA A 14 -3.02 -3.48 8.82
CA ALA A 14 -3.83 -3.40 7.61
C ALA A 14 -5.15 -2.65 7.87
N GLU A 15 -5.85 -2.93 8.97
CA GLU A 15 -7.05 -2.21 9.40
C GLU A 15 -6.78 -0.71 9.65
N ALA A 16 -5.64 -0.39 10.27
CA ALA A 16 -5.26 1.01 10.51
C ALA A 16 -4.89 1.75 9.21
N LEU A 17 -4.39 1.03 8.20
CA LEU A 17 -4.00 1.58 6.91
C LEU A 17 -5.18 1.72 5.94
N LEU A 18 -6.11 0.75 5.96
CA LEU A 18 -7.21 0.58 5.00
C LEU A 18 -8.52 0.35 5.76
N PRO A 19 -9.05 1.37 6.47
CA PRO A 19 -10.32 1.26 7.16
C PRO A 19 -11.46 1.13 6.15
N ALA A 20 -12.50 0.37 6.52
CA ALA A 20 -13.72 0.29 5.73
C ALA A 20 -14.44 1.65 5.68
N GLY A 21 -15.14 1.93 4.57
CA GLY A 21 -15.92 3.15 4.41
C GLY A 21 -15.12 4.44 4.23
N GLY A 22 -13.84 4.33 3.85
CA GLY A 22 -13.01 5.47 3.45
C GLY A 22 -13.29 5.90 2.01
N ALA A 23 -12.24 6.27 1.26
CA ALA A 23 -12.32 6.54 -0.19
C ALA A 23 -12.72 5.30 -1.03
N PHE A 24 -12.83 4.13 -0.39
CA PHE A 24 -13.14 2.85 -0.99
C PHE A 24 -14.09 2.08 -0.07
N PRO A 25 -15.11 1.37 -0.60
CA PRO A 25 -16.08 0.68 0.23
C PRO A 25 -15.47 -0.52 0.96
N VAL A 26 -14.52 -1.22 0.32
CA VAL A 26 -13.88 -2.41 0.90
C VAL A 26 -12.75 -2.01 1.85
N GLY A 27 -12.80 -2.49 3.09
CA GLY A 27 -11.73 -2.36 4.08
C GLY A 27 -10.85 -3.60 4.20
N ALA A 28 -9.69 -3.45 4.83
CA ALA A 28 -8.81 -4.58 5.12
C ALA A 28 -9.46 -5.67 6.00
N ALA A 29 -10.49 -5.33 6.77
CA ALA A 29 -11.22 -6.28 7.61
C ALA A 29 -12.02 -7.31 6.78
N GLU A 30 -12.42 -6.97 5.56
CA GLU A 30 -13.14 -7.88 4.67
C GLU A 30 -12.21 -8.77 3.84
N VAL A 31 -10.90 -8.50 3.86
CA VAL A 31 -9.87 -9.24 3.12
C VAL A 31 -9.07 -10.14 4.05
N ASP A 32 -8.74 -11.37 3.63
CA ASP A 32 -7.83 -12.24 4.37
C ASP A 32 -6.38 -11.75 4.25
N MET A 33 -6.08 -10.64 4.92
CA MET A 33 -4.78 -10.00 4.91
C MET A 33 -3.69 -10.91 5.49
N VAL A 34 -4.02 -11.70 6.52
CA VAL A 34 -3.06 -12.61 7.17
C VAL A 34 -2.68 -13.74 6.22
N GLY A 35 -3.67 -14.40 5.59
CA GLY A 35 -3.41 -15.47 4.63
C GLY A 35 -2.65 -14.96 3.41
N ARG A 36 -3.05 -13.81 2.84
CA ARG A 36 -2.40 -13.20 1.67
C ARG A 36 -0.96 -12.78 1.95
N VAL A 37 -0.69 -12.10 3.07
CA VAL A 37 0.69 -11.75 3.47
C VAL A 37 1.49 -13.01 3.79
N GLY A 38 0.86 -14.02 4.40
CA GLY A 38 1.47 -15.33 4.64
C GLY A 38 1.87 -16.04 3.34
N ALA A 39 1.02 -16.01 2.33
CA ALA A 39 1.28 -16.57 1.00
C ALA A 39 2.37 -15.76 0.26
N TYR A 40 2.36 -14.43 0.38
CA TYR A 40 3.41 -13.58 -0.15
C TYR A 40 4.78 -13.94 0.45
N LEU A 41 4.86 -14.06 1.79
CA LEU A 41 6.07 -14.50 2.51
C LEU A 41 6.57 -15.88 2.08
N ALA A 42 5.66 -16.80 1.74
CA ALA A 42 6.01 -18.14 1.30
C ALA A 42 6.75 -18.15 -0.04
N ARG A 43 6.47 -17.18 -0.93
CA ARG A 43 7.11 -17.03 -2.24
C ARG A 43 8.48 -16.34 -2.19
N LEU A 44 8.81 -15.67 -1.09
CA LEU A 44 10.08 -14.97 -0.93
C LEU A 44 11.24 -15.93 -0.65
N THR A 45 12.45 -15.50 -1.03
CA THR A 45 13.70 -16.16 -0.63
C THR A 45 13.83 -16.21 0.90
N PRO A 46 14.54 -17.20 1.47
CA PRO A 46 14.67 -17.34 2.92
C PRO A 46 15.21 -16.09 3.63
N SER A 47 16.17 -15.39 3.01
CA SER A 47 16.74 -14.15 3.53
C SER A 47 15.70 -13.03 3.59
N THR A 48 15.00 -12.76 2.48
CA THR A 48 13.96 -11.72 2.40
C THR A 48 12.79 -12.01 3.34
N ARG A 49 12.37 -13.29 3.43
CA ARG A 49 11.35 -13.72 4.39
C ARG A 49 11.76 -13.39 5.81
N THR A 50 13.01 -13.64 6.18
CA THR A 50 13.53 -13.33 7.51
C THR A 50 13.55 -11.82 7.77
N GLN A 51 14.00 -11.02 6.80
CA GLN A 51 13.98 -9.55 6.89
C GLN A 51 12.56 -9.00 7.11
N LEU A 52 11.56 -9.50 6.36
CA LEU A 52 10.16 -9.07 6.54
C LEU A 52 9.59 -9.48 7.90
N ARG A 53 9.99 -10.64 8.45
CA ARG A 53 9.61 -11.02 9.83
C ARG A 53 10.24 -10.12 10.88
N VAL A 54 11.51 -9.76 10.70
CA VAL A 54 12.20 -8.76 11.55
C VAL A 54 11.47 -7.42 11.47
N LEU A 55 11.07 -7.00 10.27
CA LEU A 55 10.32 -5.77 10.05
C LEU A 55 8.99 -5.74 10.82
N LEU A 56 8.21 -6.83 10.75
CA LEU A 56 6.96 -6.96 11.50
C LEU A 56 7.17 -6.85 13.01
N ARG A 57 8.22 -7.50 13.54
CA ARG A 57 8.57 -7.43 14.97
C ARG A 57 9.05 -6.04 15.37
N ALA A 58 9.86 -5.39 14.54
CA ALA A 58 10.33 -4.03 14.78
C ALA A 58 9.17 -3.04 14.79
N TRP A 59 8.19 -3.21 13.89
CA TRP A 59 6.97 -2.39 13.90
C TRP A 59 6.13 -2.62 15.16
N GLU A 60 5.91 -3.89 15.54
CA GLU A 60 5.16 -4.24 16.74
C GLU A 60 5.79 -3.65 18.01
N ALA A 61 7.12 -3.64 18.10
CA ALA A 61 7.87 -3.09 19.23
C ALA A 61 8.08 -1.57 19.16
N GLY A 62 7.94 -0.94 17.98
CA GLY A 62 8.25 0.48 17.76
C GLY A 62 7.61 1.45 18.77
N PRO A 63 6.31 1.31 19.10
CA PRO A 63 5.68 2.19 20.08
C PRO A 63 6.20 2.02 21.52
N LEU A 64 6.85 0.89 21.86
CA LEU A 64 7.52 0.68 23.16
C LEU A 64 8.74 1.57 23.33
N ALA A 65 9.46 1.84 22.24
CA ALA A 65 10.58 2.79 22.22
C ALA A 65 10.12 4.26 22.15
N SER A 66 8.82 4.50 22.34
CA SER A 66 8.18 5.82 22.37
C SER A 66 7.28 5.93 23.61
N ARG A 67 6.52 7.02 23.75
CA ARG A 67 5.70 7.30 24.94
C ARG A 67 4.52 6.34 25.15
N HIS A 68 4.28 5.39 24.26
CA HIS A 68 3.08 4.56 24.29
C HIS A 68 3.19 3.34 25.22
N LEU A 69 4.41 2.90 25.61
CA LEU A 69 4.70 1.80 26.56
C LEU A 69 3.93 0.48 26.31
N ARG A 70 3.31 0.33 25.15
CA ARG A 70 2.54 -0.83 24.70
C ARG A 70 2.93 -1.14 23.27
N PRO A 71 2.94 -2.42 22.85
CA PRO A 71 3.23 -2.77 21.47
C PRO A 71 2.08 -2.32 20.55
N PHE A 72 2.37 -2.17 19.25
CA PHE A 72 1.46 -1.59 18.27
C PHE A 72 0.08 -2.24 18.26
N SER A 73 0.02 -3.59 18.23
CA SER A 73 -1.25 -4.31 18.21
C SER A 73 -2.14 -4.07 19.44
N ARG A 74 -1.57 -3.60 20.55
CA ARG A 74 -2.28 -3.34 21.81
C ARG A 74 -2.62 -1.86 22.04
N LEU A 75 -2.27 -0.98 21.11
CA LEU A 75 -2.69 0.42 21.17
C LEU A 75 -4.19 0.55 20.88
N ALA A 76 -4.83 1.56 21.47
CA ALA A 76 -6.18 1.95 21.10
C ALA A 76 -6.22 2.44 19.63
N PRO A 77 -7.36 2.34 18.91
CA PRO A 77 -7.45 2.72 17.51
C PRO A 77 -6.92 4.13 17.18
N SER A 78 -7.27 5.13 18.00
CA SER A 78 -6.76 6.51 17.85
C SER A 78 -5.25 6.62 18.05
N ALA A 79 -4.68 5.86 19.00
CA ALA A 79 -3.24 5.82 19.23
C ALA A 79 -2.49 5.08 18.11
N ARG A 80 -3.10 4.09 17.46
CA ARG A 80 -2.54 3.43 16.27
C ARG A 80 -2.43 4.42 15.10
N ALA A 81 -3.51 5.15 14.82
CA ALA A 81 -3.52 6.17 13.78
C ALA A 81 -2.49 7.28 14.05
N ALA A 82 -2.43 7.78 15.29
CA ALA A 82 -1.43 8.76 15.70
C ALA A 82 0.01 8.25 15.54
N TRP A 83 0.28 6.98 15.88
CA TRP A 83 1.58 6.37 15.68
C TRP A 83 1.97 6.28 14.21
N VAL A 84 1.05 5.83 13.34
CA VAL A 84 1.26 5.77 11.88
C VAL A 84 1.58 7.16 11.33
N GLU A 85 0.82 8.17 11.75
CA GLU A 85 1.02 9.55 11.30
C GLU A 85 2.38 10.11 11.77
N GLN A 86 2.74 9.92 13.05
CA GLN A 86 4.05 10.30 13.57
C GLN A 86 5.20 9.62 12.82
N CYS A 87 5.07 8.33 12.49
CA CYS A 87 6.05 7.62 11.69
C CYS A 87 6.14 8.18 10.26
N SER A 88 5.01 8.54 9.65
CA SER A 88 4.94 9.13 8.31
C SER A 88 5.67 10.48 8.23
N ALA A 89 5.40 11.37 9.20
CA ALA A 89 5.96 12.72 9.26
C ALA A 89 7.39 12.79 9.84
N SER A 90 7.91 11.70 10.39
CA SER A 90 9.21 11.67 11.07
C SER A 90 10.39 11.87 10.11
N ARG A 91 11.35 12.73 10.46
CA ARG A 91 12.62 12.87 9.70
C ARG A 91 13.55 11.65 9.81
N ALA A 92 13.36 10.81 10.83
CA ALA A 92 14.17 9.61 11.04
C ALA A 92 13.80 8.48 10.04
N PRO A 93 14.73 8.04 9.16
CA PRO A 93 14.47 6.99 8.16
C PRO A 93 14.05 5.66 8.79
N TRP A 94 14.61 5.31 9.95
CA TRP A 94 14.28 4.08 10.65
C TRP A 94 12.83 4.03 11.17
N ARG A 95 12.14 5.17 11.32
CA ARG A 95 10.69 5.22 11.63
C ARG A 95 9.84 5.09 10.37
N ARG A 96 10.28 5.72 9.28
CA ARG A 96 9.57 5.78 7.99
C ARG A 96 9.69 4.49 7.17
N MET A 97 10.86 3.85 7.20
CA MET A 97 11.16 2.69 6.36
C MET A 97 10.28 1.50 6.71
N PRO A 98 10.08 1.11 7.99
CA PRO A 98 9.15 0.05 8.34
C PRO A 98 7.71 0.33 7.91
N LEU A 99 7.24 1.56 8.12
CA LEU A 99 5.91 1.99 7.66
C LEU A 99 5.78 1.83 6.14
N THR A 100 6.76 2.31 5.38
CA THR A 100 6.74 2.30 3.91
C THR A 100 6.73 0.87 3.38
N LEU A 101 7.64 0.03 3.86
CA LEU A 101 7.77 -1.36 3.43
C LEU A 101 6.54 -2.20 3.81
N LEU A 102 6.03 -2.05 5.03
CA LEU A 102 4.82 -2.76 5.45
C LEU A 102 3.58 -2.27 4.67
N ARG A 103 3.48 -0.97 4.40
CA ARG A 103 2.43 -0.39 3.55
C ARG A 103 2.48 -1.00 2.15
N MET A 104 3.65 -1.10 1.53
CA MET A 104 3.81 -1.73 0.22
C MET A 104 3.34 -3.18 0.22
N VAL A 105 3.77 -3.99 1.20
CA VAL A 105 3.38 -5.40 1.29
C VAL A 105 1.87 -5.55 1.54
N CYS A 106 1.30 -4.76 2.44
CA CYS A 106 -0.13 -4.84 2.74
C CYS A 106 -0.97 -4.34 1.57
N LEU A 107 -0.57 -3.24 0.91
CA LEU A 107 -1.30 -2.73 -0.24
C LEU A 107 -1.25 -3.70 -1.42
N ALA A 108 -0.07 -4.28 -1.71
CA ALA A 108 0.05 -5.32 -2.73
C ALA A 108 -0.82 -6.55 -2.42
N ALA A 109 -0.86 -6.98 -1.15
CA ALA A 109 -1.72 -8.09 -0.73
C ALA A 109 -3.22 -7.76 -0.86
N PHE A 110 -3.62 -6.53 -0.48
CA PHE A 110 -4.99 -6.05 -0.53
C PHE A 110 -5.48 -5.88 -1.97
N CYS A 111 -4.71 -5.19 -2.83
CA CYS A 111 -5.05 -4.97 -4.23
C CYS A 111 -5.06 -6.27 -5.06
N ALA A 112 -4.44 -7.35 -4.57
CA ALA A 112 -4.54 -8.66 -5.20
C ALA A 112 -5.84 -9.42 -4.86
N ASP A 113 -6.76 -8.82 -4.08
CA ASP A 113 -8.07 -9.43 -3.81
C ASP A 113 -9.06 -9.14 -4.94
N PRO A 114 -9.70 -10.16 -5.54
CA PRO A 114 -10.64 -9.96 -6.64
C PRO A 114 -11.79 -9.01 -6.30
N ARG A 115 -12.19 -8.92 -5.02
CA ARG A 115 -13.24 -7.99 -4.61
C ARG A 115 -12.75 -6.55 -4.62
N VAL A 116 -11.49 -6.33 -4.25
CA VAL A 116 -10.84 -5.01 -4.32
C VAL A 116 -10.63 -4.64 -5.79
N GLU A 117 -10.15 -5.57 -6.60
CA GLU A 117 -9.99 -5.37 -8.04
C GLU A 117 -11.31 -5.00 -8.74
N ALA A 118 -12.39 -5.73 -8.45
CA ALA A 118 -13.72 -5.45 -8.98
C ALA A 118 -14.25 -4.09 -8.50
N ALA A 119 -14.07 -3.75 -7.23
CA ALA A 119 -14.49 -2.45 -6.69
C ALA A 119 -13.62 -1.28 -7.21
N LEU A 120 -12.37 -1.55 -7.63
CA LEU A 120 -11.52 -0.59 -8.35
C LEU A 120 -11.92 -0.44 -9.82
N GLY A 121 -12.81 -1.29 -10.33
CA GLY A 121 -13.25 -1.27 -11.73
C GLY A 121 -12.19 -1.75 -12.71
N TYR A 122 -11.23 -2.57 -12.27
CA TYR A 122 -10.24 -3.14 -13.18
C TYR A 122 -10.94 -4.00 -14.24
N GLN A 123 -10.66 -3.71 -15.50
CA GLN A 123 -11.00 -4.55 -16.63
C GLN A 123 -9.68 -4.99 -17.27
N HIS A 124 -9.47 -6.30 -17.40
CA HIS A 124 -8.25 -6.87 -17.99
C HIS A 124 -8.34 -7.00 -19.51
N ASP A 125 -9.35 -6.37 -20.10
CA ASP A 125 -9.58 -6.35 -21.53
C ASP A 125 -9.29 -4.94 -22.07
N CYS A 126 -8.77 -4.88 -23.30
CA CYS A 126 -8.70 -3.62 -24.00
C CYS A 126 -10.12 -3.17 -24.36
N LEU A 127 -10.37 -1.86 -24.35
CA LEU A 127 -11.59 -1.31 -24.94
C LEU A 127 -11.69 -1.59 -26.45
N ASP A 128 -10.57 -1.91 -27.08
CA ASP A 128 -10.41 -2.21 -28.49
C ASP A 128 -9.53 -3.45 -28.67
N ASP A 129 -10.08 -4.49 -29.30
CA ASP A 129 -9.39 -5.76 -29.54
C ASP A 129 -8.31 -5.66 -30.64
N ARG A 130 -8.23 -4.53 -31.34
CA ARG A 130 -7.23 -4.33 -32.38
C ARG A 130 -5.84 -4.21 -31.75
N PRO A 131 -4.81 -4.81 -32.37
CA PRO A 131 -3.44 -4.66 -31.89
C PRO A 131 -3.04 -3.18 -31.90
N PRO A 132 -2.27 -2.72 -30.90
CA PRO A 132 -1.82 -1.33 -30.83
C PRO A 132 -1.04 -0.97 -32.10
N ARG A 133 -1.38 0.19 -32.67
CA ARG A 133 -0.72 0.71 -33.87
C ARG A 133 0.26 1.81 -33.48
N PRO A 134 1.39 1.97 -34.20
CA PRO A 134 2.26 3.13 -34.01
C PRO A 134 1.47 4.42 -34.16
N GLY A 135 1.35 5.17 -33.07
CA GLY A 135 0.70 6.49 -33.06
C GLY A 135 1.67 7.62 -33.42
N PRO A 136 1.14 8.82 -33.73
CA PRO A 136 1.97 10.01 -33.85
C PRO A 136 2.70 10.26 -32.53
N ARG A 137 4.00 10.58 -32.60
CA ARG A 137 4.76 10.95 -31.41
C ARG A 137 4.22 12.26 -30.85
N LEU A 138 3.67 12.21 -29.64
CA LEU A 138 3.23 13.40 -28.92
C LEU A 138 4.45 14.26 -28.57
N ARG A 139 4.39 15.56 -28.85
CA ARG A 139 5.38 16.52 -28.38
C ARG A 139 4.86 17.13 -27.07
N PRO A 140 5.65 17.15 -25.99
CA PRO A 140 5.27 17.82 -24.77
C PRO A 140 4.95 19.29 -25.05
N LEU A 141 3.70 19.70 -24.86
CA LEU A 141 3.28 21.11 -25.00
C LEU A 141 3.75 21.94 -23.80
N GLN A 142 3.72 21.34 -22.61
CA GLN A 142 4.22 21.95 -21.38
C GLN A 142 5.00 20.92 -20.56
N PHE A 143 6.30 21.17 -20.38
CA PHE A 143 7.17 20.45 -19.46
C PHE A 143 8.33 21.39 -19.08
N PRO A 144 8.65 21.59 -17.79
CA PRO A 144 8.10 20.97 -16.58
C PRO A 144 6.93 21.77 -15.96
N ALA A 145 6.24 22.62 -16.73
CA ALA A 145 5.57 23.83 -16.23
C ALA A 145 4.19 23.66 -15.55
N VAL A 146 3.81 22.46 -15.08
CA VAL A 146 2.62 22.33 -14.23
C VAL A 146 3.05 22.43 -12.77
N ARG A 147 2.71 23.54 -12.11
CA ARG A 147 3.07 23.79 -10.70
C ARG A 147 1.85 24.20 -9.90
N GLY A 148 1.77 23.69 -8.67
CA GLY A 148 0.66 23.98 -7.76
C GLY A 148 -0.60 23.19 -8.13
N THR A 149 -1.74 23.68 -7.64
CA THR A 149 -3.05 23.12 -7.96
C THR A 149 -3.57 23.81 -9.21
N VAL A 150 -3.68 23.05 -10.30
CA VAL A 150 -4.20 23.53 -11.59
C VAL A 150 -5.44 22.73 -11.96
N GLU A 151 -6.31 23.36 -12.74
CA GLU A 151 -7.48 22.74 -13.35
C GLU A 151 -7.29 22.82 -14.86
N GLU A 152 -7.38 21.67 -15.54
CA GLU A 152 -7.08 21.55 -16.97
C GLU A 152 -8.16 20.68 -17.62
N THR A 153 -8.51 21.02 -18.86
CA THR A 153 -9.40 20.18 -19.68
C THR A 153 -8.55 19.33 -20.61
N ALA A 154 -8.76 18.02 -20.59
CA ALA A 154 -8.04 17.08 -21.42
C ALA A 154 -8.98 16.00 -21.95
N ASP A 155 -8.70 15.52 -23.16
CA ASP A 155 -9.40 14.36 -23.74
C ASP A 155 -9.04 13.06 -22.99
N ALA A 156 -7.82 12.99 -22.44
CA ALA A 156 -7.33 11.86 -21.64
C ALA A 156 -6.38 12.32 -20.52
N CYS A 157 -6.51 11.71 -19.35
CA CYS A 157 -5.61 11.92 -18.20
C CYS A 157 -4.96 10.58 -17.81
N VAL A 158 -3.64 10.52 -17.85
CA VAL A 158 -2.87 9.33 -17.46
C VAL A 158 -2.23 9.56 -16.09
N ILE A 159 -2.65 8.78 -15.09
CA ILE A 159 -2.12 8.86 -13.72
C ILE A 159 -1.18 7.68 -13.49
N GLY A 160 0.13 7.97 -13.52
CA GLY A 160 1.21 7.00 -13.31
C GLY A 160 1.86 6.54 -14.61
N SER A 161 3.12 6.94 -14.82
CA SER A 161 3.91 6.65 -16.02
C SER A 161 4.54 5.24 -16.02
N GLY A 162 3.81 4.25 -15.49
CA GLY A 162 4.29 2.87 -15.44
C GLY A 162 4.38 2.22 -16.82
N ALA A 163 4.61 0.91 -16.87
CA ALA A 163 4.80 0.16 -18.12
C ALA A 163 3.67 0.36 -19.15
N GLY A 164 2.43 0.63 -18.71
CA GLY A 164 1.30 0.92 -19.58
C GLY A 164 0.98 2.42 -19.77
N GLY A 165 1.46 3.31 -18.90
CA GLY A 165 1.11 4.74 -18.96
C GLY A 165 2.07 5.58 -19.81
N ALA A 166 3.23 5.02 -20.16
CA ALA A 166 4.25 5.69 -20.95
C ALA A 166 4.32 5.22 -22.43
N VAL A 167 3.46 4.28 -22.82
CA VAL A 167 3.43 3.67 -24.15
C VAL A 167 2.29 4.20 -25.01
#